data_AF-A0A521T1V2-F1
#
_entry.id   AF-A0A521T1V2-F1
#
_cell.length_a   1.000
_cell.length_b   1.000
_cell.length_c   1.000
_cell.angle_alpha   90.00
_cell.angle_beta   90.00
_cell.angle_gamma   90.00
#
_symmetry.space_group_name_H-M   'P 1'
#
loop_
_entity.id
_entity.type
_entity.pdbx_description
1 polymer ?
#
loop_
_entity_poly.entity_id
_entity_poly.type
_entity_poly.pdbx_seq_one_letter_code
_entity_poly.pdbx_strand_id
1 'polypeptide(L)'
;MDTDLPRKRAVADIVFAYRQILGEPGRPRSLRDFAADLTNAISPLNGNISHQTIKNWEDRSNLPHRNLLRQLQVVGRGWVRDFATDMLSAIDPERYDPVTEIGRRARQRSLEETGPFKPRYDKRYISGN
;
A
#
# COMPACT_ATOMS: atom_id res chain seq x y z
N MET A 1 11.35 -20.03 6.72
CA MET A 1 10.16 -19.21 7.05
C MET A 1 10.43 -17.81 6.53
N ASP A 2 9.59 -17.27 5.65
CA ASP A 2 9.78 -15.91 5.10
C ASP A 2 9.52 -14.89 6.21
N THR A 3 10.58 -14.31 6.77
CA THR A 3 10.51 -13.34 7.88
C THR A 3 9.86 -12.02 7.46
N ASP A 4 9.75 -11.75 6.16
CA ASP A 4 9.09 -10.57 5.63
C ASP A 4 7.60 -10.79 5.32
N LEU A 5 7.08 -12.00 5.51
CA LEU A 5 5.70 -12.34 5.16
C LEU A 5 4.65 -11.42 5.84
N PRO A 6 4.75 -11.07 7.14
CA PRO A 6 3.84 -10.09 7.73
C PRO A 6 3.93 -8.71 7.05
N ARG A 7 5.14 -8.23 6.75
CA ARG A 7 5.33 -6.94 6.07
C ARG A 7 4.72 -6.94 4.68
N LYS A 8 4.94 -8.03 3.92
CA LYS A 8 4.37 -8.22 2.57
C LYS A 8 2.84 -8.26 2.62
N ARG A 9 2.26 -8.93 3.62
CA ARG A 9 0.80 -8.94 3.86
C ARG A 9 0.26 -7.54 4.10
N ALA A 10 0.88 -6.78 5.01
CA ALA A 10 0.44 -5.42 5.32
C ALA A 10 0.55 -4.50 4.09
N VAL A 11 1.65 -4.55 3.35
CA VAL A 11 1.84 -3.80 2.10
C VAL A 11 0.74 -4.10 1.08
N ALA A 12 0.45 -5.38 0.85
CA ALA A 12 -0.58 -5.78 -0.11
C ALA A 12 -1.97 -5.25 0.30
N ASP A 13 -2.32 -5.37 1.58
CA ASP A 13 -3.60 -4.89 2.11
C ASP A 13 -3.72 -3.36 1.97
N ILE A 14 -2.64 -2.60 2.20
CA ILE A 14 -2.60 -1.15 2.03
C ILE A 14 -2.81 -0.77 0.56
N VAL A 15 -2.04 -1.37 -0.37
CA VAL A 15 -2.17 -1.09 -1.80
C VAL A 15 -3.59 -1.35 -2.29
N PHE A 16 -4.16 -2.49 -1.91
CA PHE A 16 -5.52 -2.84 -2.29
C PHE A 16 -6.54 -1.84 -1.74
N ALA A 17 -6.48 -1.50 -0.45
CA ALA A 17 -7.43 -0.60 0.20
C ALA A 17 -7.41 0.81 -0.41
N TYR A 18 -6.22 1.37 -0.66
CA TYR A 18 -6.12 2.68 -1.33
C TYR A 18 -6.67 2.63 -2.76
N ARG A 19 -6.41 1.55 -3.50
CA ARG A 19 -7.01 1.38 -4.84
C ARG A 19 -8.53 1.29 -4.80
N GLN A 20 -9.11 0.66 -3.79
CA GLN A 20 -10.57 0.61 -3.61
C GLN A 20 -11.15 2.01 -3.36
N ILE A 21 -10.54 2.79 -2.46
CA ILE A 21 -11.01 4.14 -2.10
C ILE A 21 -10.91 5.11 -3.26
N LEU A 22 -9.86 5.02 -4.07
CA LEU A 22 -9.63 5.90 -5.22
C LEU A 22 -10.34 5.44 -6.50
N GLY A 23 -10.94 4.25 -6.47
CA GLY A 23 -11.68 3.66 -7.58
C GLY A 23 -13.14 4.10 -7.61
N GLU A 24 -13.93 3.41 -8.42
CA GLU A 24 -15.39 3.53 -8.44
C GLU A 24 -16.01 2.49 -7.48
N PRO A 25 -17.26 2.68 -7.04
CA PRO A 25 -17.96 1.67 -6.24
C PRO A 25 -17.93 0.29 -6.90
N GLY A 26 -17.28 -0.68 -6.24
CA GLY A 26 -17.12 -2.05 -6.75
C GLY A 26 -16.00 -2.24 -7.78
N ARG A 27 -15.27 -1.19 -8.14
CA ARG A 27 -14.17 -1.24 -9.11
C ARG A 27 -12.94 -0.46 -8.60
N PRO A 28 -11.94 -1.14 -8.01
CA PRO A 28 -10.71 -0.48 -7.59
C PRO A 28 -10.01 0.22 -8.76
N ARG A 29 -9.36 1.35 -8.49
CA ARG A 29 -8.51 2.09 -9.44
C ARG A 29 -7.56 1.13 -10.13
N SER A 30 -7.35 1.26 -11.43
CA SER A 30 -6.49 0.32 -12.16
C SER A 30 -5.03 0.41 -11.67
N LEU A 31 -4.26 -0.67 -11.83
CA LEU A 31 -2.83 -0.66 -11.49
C LEU A 31 -2.07 0.41 -12.27
N ARG A 32 -2.49 0.71 -13.51
CA ARG A 32 -1.86 1.73 -14.37
C ARG A 32 -2.15 3.13 -13.85
N ASP A 33 -3.39 3.42 -13.53
CA ASP A 33 -3.78 4.75 -13.05
C ASP A 33 -3.16 5.02 -11.66
N PHE A 34 -3.19 4.02 -10.78
CA PHE A 34 -2.57 4.13 -9.46
C PHE A 34 -1.05 4.37 -9.56
N ALA A 35 -0.37 3.65 -10.47
CA ALA A 35 1.05 3.86 -10.73
C ALA A 35 1.33 5.25 -11.35
N ALA A 36 0.46 5.72 -12.23
CA ALA A 36 0.55 7.04 -12.84
C ALA A 36 0.42 8.15 -11.77
N ASP A 37 -0.52 8.01 -10.83
CA ASP A 37 -0.67 8.98 -9.74
C ASP A 37 0.59 9.07 -8.87
N LEU A 38 1.15 7.92 -8.47
CA LEU A 38 2.37 7.88 -7.68
C LEU A 38 3.58 8.42 -8.46
N THR A 39 3.65 8.12 -9.76
CA THR A 39 4.69 8.64 -10.67
C THR A 39 4.60 10.15 -10.80
N ASN A 40 3.39 10.69 -10.97
CA ASN A 40 3.17 12.13 -11.05
C ASN A 40 3.66 12.82 -9.77
N ALA A 41 3.40 12.23 -8.60
CA ALA A 41 3.84 12.77 -7.32
C ALA A 41 5.37 12.79 -7.18
N ILE A 42 6.07 11.75 -7.64
CA ILE A 42 7.53 11.64 -7.52
C ILE A 42 8.31 12.19 -8.73
N SER A 43 7.63 12.63 -9.78
CA SER A 43 8.25 13.20 -10.98
C SER A 43 9.25 14.34 -10.71
N PRO A 44 9.08 15.23 -9.70
CA PRO A 44 10.08 16.26 -9.39
C PRO A 44 11.44 15.71 -8.95
N LEU A 45 11.51 14.43 -8.57
CA LEU A 45 12.72 13.72 -8.17
C LEU A 45 13.22 12.75 -9.25
N ASN A 46 12.71 12.86 -10.49
CA ASN A 46 12.98 11.93 -11.60
C ASN A 46 12.62 10.47 -11.26
N GLY A 47 11.68 10.25 -10.34
CA GLY A 47 11.20 8.93 -9.98
C GLY A 47 10.17 8.41 -10.99
N ASN A 48 10.11 7.08 -11.13
CA ASN A 48 9.10 6.42 -11.96
C ASN A 48 8.62 5.14 -11.26
N ILE A 49 7.31 4.92 -11.23
CA ILE A 49 6.70 3.74 -10.63
C ILE A 49 5.85 3.06 -11.69
N SER A 50 6.22 1.83 -12.04
CA SER A 50 5.48 1.06 -13.04
C SER A 50 4.25 0.38 -12.45
N HIS A 51 3.24 0.09 -13.27
CA HIS A 51 2.09 -0.73 -12.87
C HIS A 51 2.52 -2.13 -12.38
N GLN A 52 3.61 -2.69 -12.94
CA GLN A 52 4.17 -3.97 -12.49
C GLN A 52 4.74 -3.86 -11.08
N THR A 53 5.33 -2.72 -10.71
CA THR A 53 5.78 -2.43 -9.35
C THR A 53 4.62 -2.49 -8.36
N ILE A 54 3.49 -1.85 -8.70
CA ILE A 54 2.27 -1.89 -7.86
C ILE A 54 1.74 -3.32 -7.75
N LYS A 55 1.69 -4.05 -8.87
CA LYS A 55 1.27 -5.45 -8.90
C LYS A 55 2.12 -6.32 -7.97
N ASN A 56 3.44 -6.15 -8.01
CA ASN A 56 4.36 -6.91 -7.17
C ASN A 56 4.14 -6.64 -5.67
N TRP A 57 3.76 -5.42 -5.30
CA TRP A 57 3.41 -5.08 -3.92
C TRP A 57 2.08 -5.73 -3.51
N GLU A 58 1.05 -5.65 -4.36
CA GLU A 58 -0.27 -6.23 -4.11
C GLU A 58 -0.22 -7.77 -4.05
N ASP A 59 0.58 -8.41 -4.90
CA ASP A 59 0.75 -9.87 -4.96
C ASP A 59 1.66 -10.41 -3.84
N ARG A 60 2.24 -9.55 -2.99
CA ARG A 60 3.21 -9.93 -1.95
C ARG A 60 4.53 -10.49 -2.51
N SER A 61 4.83 -10.21 -3.77
CA SER A 61 6.05 -10.68 -4.44
C SER A 61 7.28 -9.95 -3.91
N ASN A 62 7.21 -8.62 -3.82
CA ASN A 62 8.34 -7.77 -3.38
C ASN A 62 7.85 -6.67 -2.43
N LEU A 63 8.72 -6.25 -1.52
CA LEU A 63 8.49 -5.06 -0.70
C LEU A 63 8.91 -3.78 -1.45
N PRO A 64 8.25 -2.64 -1.20
CA PRO A 64 8.72 -1.35 -1.67
C PRO A 64 10.07 -0.98 -1.04
N HIS A 65 10.90 -0.25 -1.79
CA HIS A 65 12.12 0.32 -1.24
C HIS A 65 11.80 1.46 -0.26
N ARG A 66 12.40 1.44 0.93
CA ARG A 66 12.19 2.49 1.95
C ARG A 66 12.47 3.90 1.41
N ASN A 67 13.53 4.05 0.60
CA ASN A 67 13.89 5.34 0.01
C ASN A 67 12.80 5.90 -0.90
N LEU A 68 12.19 5.04 -1.73
CA LEU A 68 11.08 5.41 -2.60
C LEU A 68 9.88 5.91 -1.79
N LEU A 69 9.53 5.20 -0.71
CA LEU A 69 8.40 5.61 0.13
C LEU A 69 8.70 6.90 0.90
N ARG A 70 9.93 7.08 1.40
CA ARG A 70 10.33 8.35 2.04
C ARG A 70 10.24 9.52 1.06
N GLN A 71 10.66 9.32 -0.19
CA GLN A 71 10.51 10.33 -1.23
C GLN A 71 9.03 10.65 -1.45
N LEU A 72 8.17 9.64 -1.66
CA LEU A 72 6.71 9.83 -1.79
C LEU A 72 6.08 10.49 -0.56
N GLN A 73 6.56 10.19 0.66
CA GLN A 73 6.10 10.85 1.87
C GLN A 73 6.45 12.34 1.91
N VAL A 74 7.64 12.71 1.41
CA VAL A 74 8.12 14.10 1.40
C VAL A 74 7.44 14.92 0.29
N VAL A 75 7.36 14.39 -0.93
CA VAL A 75 6.85 15.15 -2.09
C VAL A 75 5.35 14.93 -2.36
N GLY A 76 4.80 13.81 -1.90
CA GLY A 76 3.40 13.47 -2.06
C GLY A 76 2.49 14.40 -1.28
N ARG A 77 1.26 14.55 -1.77
CA ARG A 77 0.20 15.33 -1.13
C ARG A 77 -1.07 14.49 -0.98
N GLY A 78 -1.89 14.83 0.01
CA GLY A 78 -3.14 14.12 0.31
C GLY A 78 -2.89 12.61 0.47
N TRP A 79 -3.71 11.81 -0.20
CA TRP A 79 -3.67 10.36 -0.10
C TRP A 79 -2.31 9.75 -0.45
N VAL A 80 -1.50 10.37 -1.32
CA VAL A 80 -0.18 9.83 -1.69
C VAL A 80 0.77 9.83 -0.51
N ARG A 81 0.76 10.91 0.28
CA ARG A 81 1.57 11.02 1.49
C ARG A 81 1.11 10.04 2.56
N ASP A 82 -0.19 9.90 2.71
CA ASP A 82 -0.80 9.01 3.69
C ASP A 82 -0.50 7.54 3.32
N PHE A 83 -0.66 7.19 2.04
CA PHE A 83 -0.27 5.89 1.47
C PHE A 83 1.20 5.59 1.73
N ALA A 84 2.10 6.52 1.42
CA ALA A 84 3.53 6.33 1.62
C ALA A 84 3.89 6.12 3.10
N THR A 85 3.23 6.84 3.99
CA THR A 85 3.44 6.73 5.45
C THR A 85 2.92 5.42 6.00
N ASP A 86 1.72 4.99 5.59
CA ASP A 86 1.17 3.69 5.97
C ASP A 86 2.06 2.55 5.46
N MET A 87 2.56 2.65 4.23
CA MET A 87 3.50 1.69 3.66
C MET A 87 4.83 1.64 4.42
N LEU A 88 5.35 2.79 4.88
CA LEU A 88 6.53 2.85 5.75
C LEU A 88 6.29 2.15 7.10
N SER A 89 5.12 2.38 7.70
CA SER A 89 4.72 1.71 8.95
C SER A 89 4.60 0.19 8.81
N ALA A 90 4.26 -0.30 7.61
CA ALA A 90 4.18 -1.73 7.33
C ALA A 90 5.56 -2.40 7.19
N ILE A 91 6.54 -1.70 6.62
CA ILE A 91 7.88 -2.27 6.37
C ILE A 91 8.89 -1.99 7.47
N ASP A 92 8.70 -0.92 8.24
CA ASP A 92 9.60 -0.48 9.31
C ASP A 92 8.79 0.00 10.53
N PRO A 93 8.03 -0.92 11.17
CA PRO A 93 7.06 -0.61 12.24
C PRO A 93 7.68 -0.08 13.54
N GLU A 94 9.00 -0.17 13.68
CA GLU A 94 9.75 0.37 14.83
C GLU A 94 9.99 1.88 14.71
N ARG A 95 9.94 2.41 13.47
CA ARG A 95 10.27 3.81 13.17
C ARG A 95 9.08 4.61 12.67
N TYR A 96 8.03 3.94 12.21
CA TYR A 96 6.89 4.58 11.57
C TYR A 96 5.58 4.02 12.12
N ASP A 97 4.67 4.93 12.45
CA ASP A 97 3.30 4.62 12.81
C ASP A 97 2.36 4.87 11.62
N PRO A 98 1.30 4.05 11.48
CA PRO A 98 0.29 4.27 10.47
C PRO A 98 -0.46 5.57 10.76
N VAL A 99 -0.76 6.33 9.71
CA VAL A 99 -1.48 7.61 9.82
C VAL A 99 -2.96 7.47 9.50
N THR A 100 -3.37 6.34 8.92
CA THR A 100 -4.77 6.04 8.64
C THR A 100 -5.25 4.75 9.31
N GLU A 101 -6.57 4.57 9.33
CA GLU A 101 -7.22 3.30 9.69
C GLU A 101 -6.75 2.14 8.80
N ILE A 102 -6.47 2.41 7.52
CA ILE A 102 -6.00 1.41 6.55
C ILE A 102 -4.67 0.84 7.02
N GLY A 103 -3.69 1.71 7.29
CA GLY A 103 -2.38 1.30 7.78
C GLY A 103 -2.47 0.54 9.11
N ARG A 104 -3.30 1.01 10.04
CA ARG A 104 -3.47 0.36 11.35
C ARG A 104 -4.05 -1.04 11.22
N ARG A 105 -5.12 -1.20 10.45
CA ARG A 105 -5.77 -2.51 10.22
C ARG A 105 -4.86 -3.47 9.46
N ALA A 106 -4.17 -2.99 8.42
CA ALA A 106 -3.25 -3.81 7.64
C ALA A 106 -2.11 -4.34 8.52
N ARG A 107 -1.54 -3.51 9.39
CA ARG A 107 -0.50 -3.91 10.34
C ARG A 107 -1.01 -4.89 11.40
N GLN A 108 -2.20 -4.67 11.95
CA GLN A 108 -2.79 -5.60 12.93
C GLN A 108 -3.05 -6.98 12.32
N ARG A 109 -3.67 -7.01 11.14
CA ARG A 109 -4.05 -8.25 10.45
C ARG A 109 -2.87 -9.02 9.88
N SER A 110 -1.76 -8.35 9.56
CA SER A 110 -0.62 -9.02 8.96
C SER A 110 0.06 -10.02 9.90
N LEU A 111 -0.12 -9.83 11.21
CA LEU A 111 0.32 -10.73 12.26
C LEU A 111 -0.53 -12.01 12.33
N GLU A 112 -1.75 -12.00 11.78
CA GLU A 112 -2.63 -13.15 11.74
C GLU A 112 -2.27 -14.06 10.53
N GLU A 113 -2.26 -15.37 10.75
CA GLU A 113 -2.06 -16.34 9.65
C GLU A 113 -3.33 -16.47 8.80
N THR A 114 -3.43 -15.63 7.77
CA THR A 114 -4.61 -15.61 6.88
C THR A 114 -4.57 -16.68 5.76
N GLY A 115 -3.65 -17.65 5.81
CA GLY A 115 -3.43 -18.62 4.72
C GLY A 115 -2.83 -17.99 3.44
N PRO A 116 -2.87 -18.71 2.28
CA PRO A 116 -2.34 -18.21 1.00
C PRO A 116 -3.00 -16.90 0.58
N PHE A 117 -2.35 -16.12 -0.30
CA PHE A 117 -2.93 -14.93 -0.90
C PHE A 117 -4.23 -15.30 -1.61
N LYS A 118 -5.34 -15.13 -0.90
CA LYS A 118 -6.66 -14.97 -1.50
C LYS A 118 -6.79 -13.46 -1.66
N PRO A 119 -7.12 -12.92 -2.84
CA PRO A 119 -7.70 -11.59 -2.94
C PRO A 119 -8.96 -11.62 -2.06
N ARG A 120 -8.80 -11.37 -0.76
CA ARG A 120 -9.88 -11.50 0.20
C ARG A 120 -10.72 -10.26 -0.04
N TYR A 121 -11.84 -10.46 -0.73
CA TYR A 121 -13.00 -9.58 -0.68
C TYR A 121 -13.46 -9.48 0.78
N ASP A 122 -12.77 -8.67 1.57
CA ASP A 122 -13.19 -8.37 2.92
C ASP A 122 -14.03 -7.11 2.86
N LYS A 123 -15.36 -7.30 2.87
CA LYS A 123 -16.35 -6.22 2.86
C LYS A 123 -16.14 -5.22 4.00
N ARG A 124 -15.38 -5.56 5.04
CA ARG A 124 -15.02 -4.65 6.17
C ARG A 124 -14.18 -3.44 5.77
N TYR A 125 -13.54 -3.44 4.59
CA TYR A 125 -12.88 -2.24 4.05
C TYR A 125 -13.86 -1.25 3.39
N ILE A 126 -15.07 -1.71 3.05
CA ILE A 126 -16.06 -0.94 2.28
C ILE A 126 -17.20 -0.44 3.19
N SER A 127 -17.47 -1.11 4.31
CA SER A 127 -18.60 -0.82 5.22
C SER A 127 -18.30 0.22 6.31
N GLY A 128 -17.45 1.21 6.06
CA GLY A 128 -17.04 2.22 7.03
C GLY A 128 -17.53 3.65 6.75
N ASN A 129 -18.68 3.81 6.09
CA ASN A 129 -19.39 5.10 5.95
C ASN A 129 -20.62 5.12 6.85
#